data_AF-A0A453AQJ1-F1
#
_entry.id   AF-A0A453AQJ1-F1
#
_cell.length_a   1.000
_cell.length_b   1.000
_cell.length_c   1.000
_cell.angle_alpha   90.00
_cell.angle_beta   90.00
_cell.angle_gamma   90.00
#
_symmetry.space_group_name_H-M   'P 1'
#
loop_
_entity.id
_entity.type
_entity.pdbx_description
1 polymer ?
#
loop_
_entity_poly.entity_id
_entity_poly.type
_entity_poly.pdbx_seq_one_letter_code
_entity_poly.pdbx_strand_id
1 'polypeptide(L)'
;QPQGDYIELHQKRHGRRMDYEERKRKKEARAVKKNSKDARKLLGAKGKRFAKKRYAEKAQMKKTLKMHDESSSRQKVDDDVEEGAIPSYLLDRDPTQRAKVLSNTIKQKRKEKAGKWDVPLPKVSDLLLKKRCSKFYALASGKPSSGREW
;
A
#
# COMPACT_ATOMS: atom_id res chain seq x y z
N GLN A 1 -38.34 -10.33 -1.44
CA GLN A 1 -37.31 -9.29 -1.55
C GLN A 1 -37.95 -8.08 -2.24
N PRO A 2 -37.69 -6.84 -1.81
CA PRO A 2 -38.14 -5.68 -2.58
C PRO A 2 -37.53 -5.75 -3.99
N GLN A 3 -38.33 -5.47 -5.01
CA GLN A 3 -37.95 -5.59 -6.42
C GLN A 3 -37.43 -4.26 -6.97
N GLY A 4 -36.29 -4.29 -7.67
CA GLY A 4 -35.72 -3.15 -8.39
C GLY A 4 -35.35 -1.94 -7.50
N ASP A 5 -35.28 -0.76 -8.11
CA ASP A 5 -34.89 0.50 -7.47
C ASP A 5 -36.07 1.26 -6.84
N TYR A 6 -36.82 0.56 -5.98
CA TYR A 6 -38.05 1.08 -5.37
C TYR A 6 -37.84 2.38 -4.57
N ILE A 7 -36.66 2.60 -3.98
CA ILE A 7 -36.31 3.83 -3.23
C ILE A 7 -36.18 5.03 -4.17
N GLU A 8 -35.56 4.85 -5.33
CA GLU A 8 -35.42 5.91 -6.32
C GLU A 8 -36.77 6.23 -6.97
N LEU A 9 -37.56 5.21 -7.28
CA LEU A 9 -38.93 5.38 -7.79
C LEU A 9 -39.81 6.16 -6.79
N HIS A 10 -39.72 5.85 -5.50
CA HIS A 10 -40.42 6.60 -4.46
C HIS A 10 -39.96 8.06 -4.41
N GLN A 11 -38.65 8.33 -4.48
CA GLN A 11 -38.13 9.70 -4.52
C GLN A 11 -38.56 10.47 -5.77
N LYS A 12 -38.65 9.83 -6.93
CA LYS A 12 -39.14 10.45 -8.17
C LYS A 12 -40.64 10.76 -8.10
N ARG A 13 -41.44 9.87 -7.49
CA ARG A 13 -42.91 10.02 -7.39
C ARG A 13 -43.35 10.99 -6.29
N HIS A 14 -42.74 10.90 -5.11
CA HIS A 14 -43.17 11.61 -3.90
C HIS A 14 -42.15 12.64 -3.42
N GLY A 15 -41.03 12.80 -4.14
CA GLY A 15 -39.96 13.70 -3.76
C GLY A 15 -39.16 13.20 -2.56
N ARG A 16 -38.38 14.11 -1.98
CA ARG A 16 -37.68 13.92 -0.71
C ARG A 16 -38.42 14.67 0.39
N ARG A 17 -38.05 14.38 1.64
CA ARG A 17 -38.50 15.17 2.78
C ARG A 17 -38.17 16.65 2.57
N MET A 18 -39.11 17.54 2.86
CA MET A 18 -39.00 18.99 2.59
C MET A 18 -37.75 19.64 3.21
N ASP A 19 -37.29 19.17 4.37
CA ASP A 19 -36.11 19.69 5.08
C ASP A 19 -34.77 19.03 4.66
N TYR A 20 -34.78 18.14 3.67
CA TYR A 20 -33.63 17.32 3.31
C TYR A 20 -32.41 18.17 2.91
N GLU A 21 -32.61 19.13 2.01
CA GLU A 21 -31.55 19.96 1.46
C GLU A 21 -30.95 20.87 2.53
N GLU A 22 -31.80 21.48 3.36
CA GLU A 22 -31.34 22.29 4.47
C GLU A 22 -30.51 21.48 5.47
N ARG A 23 -30.96 20.27 5.80
CA ARG A 23 -30.24 19.38 6.73
C ARG A 23 -28.92 18.93 6.15
N LYS A 24 -28.87 18.60 4.85
CA LYS A 24 -27.64 18.22 4.14
C LYS A 24 -26.64 19.38 4.15
N ARG A 25 -27.06 20.58 3.75
CA ARG A 25 -26.24 21.81 3.79
C ARG A 25 -25.70 22.10 5.19
N LYS A 26 -26.56 22.10 6.21
CA LYS A 26 -26.16 22.32 7.62
C LYS A 26 -25.23 21.21 8.13
N LYS A 27 -25.34 19.98 7.63
CA LYS A 27 -24.45 18.87 7.99
C LYS A 27 -23.07 19.04 7.38
N GLU A 28 -22.99 19.40 6.10
CA GLU A 28 -21.74 19.66 5.38
C GLU A 28 -21.00 20.85 5.99
N ALA A 29 -21.69 21.96 6.26
CA ALA A 29 -21.11 23.12 6.94
C ALA A 29 -20.54 22.78 8.33
N ARG A 30 -21.23 21.92 9.10
CA ARG A 30 -20.77 21.47 10.43
C ARG A 30 -19.65 20.44 10.38
N ALA A 31 -19.44 19.76 9.24
CA ALA A 31 -18.45 18.70 9.12
C ALA A 31 -17.03 19.20 9.42
N VAL A 32 -16.68 20.43 9.02
CA VAL A 32 -15.36 21.03 9.29
C VAL A 32 -15.10 21.15 10.79
N LYS A 33 -16.04 21.73 11.54
CA LYS A 33 -15.95 21.88 13.01
C LYS A 33 -15.93 20.51 13.70
N LYS A 34 -16.74 19.58 13.22
CA LYS A 34 -16.79 18.21 13.76
C LYS A 34 -15.45 17.49 13.56
N ASN A 35 -14.86 17.55 12.37
CA ASN A 35 -13.58 16.92 12.06
C ASN A 35 -12.45 17.46 12.96
N SER A 36 -12.41 18.77 13.20
CA SER A 36 -11.44 19.38 14.12
C SER A 36 -11.65 18.91 15.56
N LYS A 37 -12.92 18.85 16.01
CA LYS A 37 -13.28 18.33 17.34
C LYS A 37 -12.88 16.86 17.50
N ASP A 38 -13.16 16.03 16.51
CA ASP A 38 -12.84 14.60 16.52
C ASP A 38 -11.32 14.39 16.53
N ALA A 39 -10.55 15.19 15.77
CA ALA A 39 -9.09 15.15 15.80
C ALA A 39 -8.51 15.42 17.19
N ARG A 40 -9.10 16.35 17.95
CA ARG A 40 -8.63 16.73 19.30
C ARG A 40 -9.11 15.77 20.39
N LYS A 41 -10.30 15.18 20.23
CA LYS A 41 -10.98 14.41 21.28
C LYS A 41 -10.88 12.89 21.14
N LEU A 42 -10.61 12.36 19.94
CA LEU A 42 -10.52 10.91 19.73
C LEU A 42 -9.24 10.34 20.36
N LEU A 43 -9.40 9.46 21.34
CA LEU A 43 -8.29 8.82 22.04
C LEU A 43 -8.00 7.39 21.52
N GLY A 44 -6.80 6.91 21.84
CA GLY A 44 -6.38 5.53 21.60
C GLY A 44 -6.42 5.09 20.13
N ALA A 45 -6.86 3.85 19.88
CA ALA A 45 -6.89 3.26 18.55
C ALA A 45 -7.79 4.03 17.56
N LYS A 46 -8.87 4.66 18.05
CA LYS A 46 -9.78 5.46 17.21
C LYS A 46 -9.08 6.71 16.69
N GLY A 47 -8.32 7.41 17.53
CA GLY A 47 -7.51 8.57 17.12
C GLY A 47 -6.44 8.20 16.08
N LYS A 48 -5.73 7.08 16.30
CA LYS A 48 -4.73 6.57 15.33
C LYS A 48 -5.35 6.25 13.97
N ARG A 49 -6.50 5.57 13.93
CA ARG A 49 -7.23 5.28 12.68
C ARG A 49 -7.70 6.55 11.98
N PHE A 50 -8.20 7.53 12.75
CA PHE A 50 -8.63 8.82 12.22
C PHE A 50 -7.47 9.57 11.55
N ALA A 51 -6.31 9.67 12.22
CA ALA A 51 -5.12 10.32 11.66
C ALA A 51 -4.64 9.63 10.37
N LYS A 52 -4.58 8.29 10.36
CA LYS A 52 -4.19 7.50 9.17
C LYS A 52 -5.13 7.77 7.99
N LYS A 53 -6.44 7.79 8.24
CA LYS A 53 -7.45 8.11 7.22
C LYS A 53 -7.25 9.53 6.67
N ARG A 54 -7.05 10.52 7.53
CA ARG A 54 -6.83 11.93 7.12
C ARG A 54 -5.54 12.11 6.31
N TYR A 55 -4.48 11.37 6.64
CA TYR A 55 -3.24 11.39 5.86
C TYR A 55 -3.47 10.85 4.43
N ALA A 56 -4.15 9.70 4.31
CA ALA A 56 -4.46 9.11 3.01
C ALA A 56 -5.32 10.03 2.14
N GLU A 57 -6.38 10.64 2.71
CA GLU A 57 -7.22 11.62 2.01
C GLU A 57 -6.41 12.83 1.51
N LYS A 58 -5.51 13.38 2.34
CA LYS A 58 -4.64 14.50 1.94
C LYS A 58 -3.68 14.11 0.82
N ALA A 59 -3.07 12.92 0.91
CA ALA A 59 -2.14 12.44 -0.11
C ALA A 59 -2.85 12.21 -1.45
N GLN A 60 -4.07 11.64 -1.42
CA GLN A 60 -4.89 11.47 -2.61
C GLN A 60 -5.23 12.81 -3.24
N MET A 61 -5.73 13.77 -2.46
CA MET A 61 -6.08 15.10 -2.96
C MET A 61 -4.86 15.85 -3.52
N LYS A 62 -3.70 15.74 -2.87
CA LYS A 62 -2.46 16.34 -3.38
C LYS A 62 -2.05 15.76 -4.73
N LYS A 63 -2.19 14.43 -4.91
CA LYS A 63 -1.93 13.77 -6.20
C LYS A 63 -2.93 14.20 -7.27
N THR A 64 -4.22 14.28 -6.95
CA THR A 64 -5.24 14.68 -7.93
C THR A 64 -5.07 16.13 -8.38
N LEU A 65 -4.71 17.04 -7.46
CA LEU A 65 -4.40 18.42 -7.80
C LEU A 65 -3.15 18.50 -8.67
N LYS A 66 -2.07 17.81 -8.27
CA LYS A 66 -0.83 17.76 -9.06
C LYS A 66 -1.07 17.24 -10.49
N MET A 67 -1.83 16.16 -10.64
CA MET A 67 -2.19 15.62 -11.96
C MET A 67 -3.01 16.61 -12.78
N HIS A 68 -3.95 17.32 -12.16
CA HIS A 68 -4.76 18.33 -12.83
C HIS A 68 -3.89 19.51 -13.29
N ASP A 69 -3.01 20.01 -12.42
CA ASP A 69 -2.07 21.10 -12.73
C ASP A 69 -1.16 20.72 -13.90
N GLU A 70 -0.52 19.54 -13.85
CA GLU A 70 0.33 19.00 -14.93
C GLU A 70 -0.44 18.80 -16.24
N SER A 71 -1.71 18.36 -16.17
CA SER A 71 -2.53 18.20 -17.37
C SER A 71 -2.93 19.54 -18.02
N SER A 72 -3.08 20.58 -17.22
CA SER A 72 -3.45 21.92 -17.70
C SER A 72 -2.27 22.65 -18.35
N SER A 73 -1.05 22.42 -17.86
CA SER A 73 0.18 22.94 -18.44
C SER A 73 0.74 21.98 -19.49
N ARG A 74 0.11 21.90 -20.66
CA ARG A 74 0.73 21.26 -21.83
C ARG A 74 1.90 22.12 -22.31
N GLN A 75 3.07 21.94 -21.71
CA GLN A 75 4.32 22.41 -22.28
C GLN A 75 4.70 21.47 -23.42
N LYS A 76 5.03 22.03 -24.59
CA LYS A 76 5.77 21.27 -25.60
C LYS A 76 7.11 20.92 -24.97
N VAL A 77 7.44 19.63 -24.99
CA VAL A 77 8.80 19.18 -24.69
C VAL A 77 9.67 19.69 -25.84
N ASP A 78 10.72 20.44 -25.54
CA ASP A 78 11.69 20.82 -26.57
C ASP A 78 12.35 19.54 -27.10
N ASP A 79 12.46 19.42 -28.43
CA ASP A 79 12.92 18.21 -29.15
C ASP A 79 14.44 17.93 -29.00
N ASP A 80 15.09 18.49 -27.97
CA ASP A 80 16.49 18.18 -27.69
C ASP A 80 16.56 16.77 -27.07
N VAL A 81 16.91 15.81 -27.93
CA VAL A 81 17.13 14.42 -27.59
C VAL A 81 18.22 14.35 -26.51
N GLU A 82 17.82 14.05 -25.28
CA GLU A 82 18.73 13.86 -24.15
C GLU A 82 19.80 12.80 -24.50
N GLU A 83 21.08 13.10 -24.24
CA GLU A 83 22.21 12.17 -24.41
C GLU A 83 22.01 10.93 -23.50
N GLY A 84 21.36 9.91 -24.05
CA GLY A 84 20.86 8.74 -23.30
C GLY A 84 19.63 8.07 -23.90
N ALA A 85 19.03 8.63 -24.95
CA ALA A 85 17.92 8.03 -25.67
C ALA A 85 18.30 6.65 -26.27
N ILE A 86 17.69 5.60 -25.73
CA ILE A 86 17.79 4.23 -26.23
C ILE A 86 16.67 4.02 -27.25
N PRO A 87 16.91 3.29 -28.36
CA PRO A 87 15.84 2.97 -29.31
C PRO A 87 14.62 2.31 -28.62
N SER A 88 13.41 2.58 -29.10
CA SER A 88 12.15 2.15 -28.45
C SER A 88 12.09 0.65 -28.12
N TYR A 89 12.72 -0.19 -28.93
CA TYR A 89 12.81 -1.64 -28.77
C TYR A 89 13.81 -2.12 -27.70
N LEU A 90 14.57 -1.22 -27.07
CA LEU A 90 15.51 -1.50 -25.97
C LEU A 90 15.14 -0.75 -24.66
N LEU A 91 14.05 0.04 -24.61
CA LEU A 91 13.70 0.85 -23.44
C LEU A 91 13.46 0.04 -22.16
N ASP A 92 12.83 -1.13 -22.28
CA ASP A 92 12.53 -2.03 -21.15
C ASP A 92 13.65 -3.06 -20.89
N ARG A 93 14.80 -2.93 -21.58
CA ARG A 93 15.94 -3.84 -21.44
C ARG A 93 17.08 -3.08 -20.77
N ASP A 94 17.44 -3.47 -19.55
CA ASP A 94 18.60 -2.90 -18.86
C ASP A 94 19.85 -2.93 -19.78
N PRO A 95 20.48 -1.79 -20.09
CA PRO A 95 21.68 -1.76 -20.91
C PRO A 95 22.83 -2.34 -20.09
N THR A 96 23.03 -3.64 -20.16
CA THR A 96 24.27 -4.27 -19.68
C THR A 96 25.43 -3.61 -20.44
N GLN A 97 26.30 -2.88 -19.75
CA GLN A 97 27.53 -2.29 -20.28
C GLN A 97 28.48 -3.40 -20.79
N ARG A 98 28.20 -3.98 -21.96
CA ARG A 98 28.80 -5.24 -22.46
C ARG A 98 30.32 -5.18 -22.63
N ALA A 99 30.91 -4.00 -22.79
CA ALA A 99 32.34 -3.84 -23.08
C ALA A 99 33.25 -4.21 -21.88
N LYS A 100 32.86 -3.91 -20.63
CA LYS A 100 33.60 -4.33 -19.41
C LYS A 100 33.04 -5.62 -18.78
N VAL A 101 31.90 -6.09 -19.26
CA VAL A 101 31.24 -7.30 -18.79
C VAL A 101 31.94 -8.56 -19.32
N LEU A 102 32.56 -8.59 -20.50
CA LEU A 102 33.26 -9.81 -20.97
C LEU A 102 34.46 -10.20 -20.09
N SER A 103 35.27 -9.23 -19.66
CA SER A 103 36.43 -9.49 -18.79
C SER A 103 36.02 -9.79 -17.35
N ASN A 104 34.96 -9.11 -16.84
CA ASN A 104 34.40 -9.40 -15.52
C ASN A 104 33.56 -10.70 -15.49
N THR A 105 32.91 -11.09 -16.59
CA THR A 105 32.13 -12.34 -16.71
C THR A 105 33.02 -13.56 -16.81
N ILE A 106 34.23 -13.49 -17.37
CA ILE A 106 35.18 -14.61 -17.27
C ILE A 106 35.61 -14.80 -15.80
N LYS A 107 35.85 -13.69 -15.07
CA LYS A 107 36.18 -13.72 -13.64
C LYS A 107 34.98 -14.15 -12.76
N GLN A 108 33.77 -13.72 -13.10
CA GLN A 108 32.53 -14.15 -12.45
C GLN A 108 32.17 -15.59 -12.80
N LYS A 109 32.27 -16.06 -14.05
CA LYS A 109 32.01 -17.48 -14.42
C LYS A 109 32.90 -18.46 -13.64
N ARG A 110 34.12 -18.06 -13.29
CA ARG A 110 35.01 -18.83 -12.40
C ARG A 110 34.54 -18.82 -10.93
N LYS A 111 33.92 -17.73 -10.46
CA LYS A 111 33.29 -17.64 -9.11
C LYS A 111 31.85 -18.21 -9.05
N GLU A 112 31.11 -18.17 -10.16
CA GLU A 112 29.69 -18.52 -10.31
C GLU A 112 29.44 -19.99 -10.61
N LYS A 113 30.47 -20.79 -10.96
CA LYS A 113 30.30 -22.26 -11.04
C LYS A 113 29.76 -22.85 -9.73
N ALA A 114 29.92 -22.12 -8.62
CA ALA A 114 29.35 -22.43 -7.31
C ALA A 114 28.08 -21.61 -6.94
N GLY A 115 27.66 -20.61 -7.73
CA GLY A 115 26.63 -19.62 -7.34
C GLY A 115 25.53 -19.33 -8.37
N LYS A 116 25.53 -19.99 -9.54
CA LYS A 116 24.53 -19.76 -10.61
C LYS A 116 23.11 -20.25 -10.30
N TRP A 117 22.96 -21.07 -9.26
CA TRP A 117 21.67 -21.58 -8.78
C TRP A 117 21.29 -20.99 -7.42
N ASP A 118 21.96 -19.91 -7.01
CA ASP A 118 21.74 -19.33 -5.69
C ASP A 118 20.48 -18.45 -5.69
N VAL A 119 19.67 -18.64 -4.65
CA VAL A 119 18.33 -18.07 -4.53
C VAL A 119 18.44 -16.63 -4.00
N PRO A 120 17.53 -15.68 -4.32
CA PRO A 120 17.60 -14.28 -3.86
C PRO A 120 17.77 -14.09 -2.33
N LEU A 121 17.46 -15.11 -1.55
CA LEU A 121 17.82 -15.23 -0.14
C LEU A 121 18.53 -16.58 0.06
N PRO A 122 19.88 -16.60 0.10
CA PRO A 122 20.65 -17.85 0.13
C PRO A 122 20.62 -18.53 1.51
N LYS A 123 20.46 -17.74 2.59
CA LYS A 123 20.40 -18.25 3.96
C LYS A 123 19.31 -17.52 4.75
N VAL A 124 18.20 -18.22 4.99
CA VAL A 124 17.15 -17.75 5.89
C VAL A 124 17.65 -17.91 7.32
N SER A 125 17.35 -16.95 8.21
CA SER A 125 17.70 -17.08 9.62
C SER A 125 17.01 -18.32 10.21
N ASP A 126 17.80 -19.26 10.73
CA ASP A 126 17.29 -20.45 11.41
C ASP A 126 16.53 -20.02 12.67
N LEU A 127 15.23 -19.78 12.55
CA LEU A 127 14.35 -19.55 13.70
C LEU A 127 14.44 -20.70 14.72
N LEU A 128 14.89 -21.89 14.29
CA LEU A 128 15.17 -23.08 15.09
C LEU A 128 16.38 -22.94 16.04
N LEU A 129 17.44 -22.21 15.67
CA LEU A 129 18.63 -22.09 16.51
C LEU A 129 18.47 -21.01 17.60
N LYS A 130 17.61 -20.02 17.37
CA LYS A 130 17.30 -18.94 18.35
C LYS A 130 16.00 -19.18 19.14
N LYS A 131 15.13 -20.08 18.68
CA LYS A 131 13.92 -20.53 19.40
C LYS A 131 13.88 -22.06 19.47
N ARG A 132 14.80 -22.65 20.23
CA ARG A 132 14.81 -24.08 20.52
C ARG A 132 13.68 -24.54 21.47
N CYS A 133 12.53 -23.83 21.54
CA CYS A 133 11.42 -24.15 22.47
C CYS A 133 9.99 -23.89 21.96
N SER A 134 9.71 -23.58 20.69
CA SER A 134 8.32 -23.20 20.29
C SER A 134 7.77 -23.89 19.04
N LYS A 135 7.81 -25.22 18.98
CA LYS A 135 7.00 -25.95 17.99
C LYS A 135 6.23 -27.16 18.53
N PHE A 136 6.50 -27.56 19.76
CA PHE A 136 5.60 -28.39 20.54
C PHE A 136 5.21 -27.62 21.80
N TYR A 137 3.91 -27.39 21.98
CA TYR A 137 3.37 -27.02 23.27
C TYR A 137 3.01 -28.34 23.96
N ALA A 138 3.71 -28.69 25.04
CA ALA A 138 3.32 -29.83 25.86
C ALA A 138 1.96 -29.50 26.51
N LEU A 139 0.91 -30.22 26.13
CA LEU A 139 -0.40 -30.13 26.77
C LEU A 139 -0.42 -31.11 27.94
N ALA A 140 -0.16 -30.62 29.15
CA ALA A 140 -0.36 -31.41 30.35
C ALA A 140 -1.87 -31.60 30.58
N SER A 141 -2.34 -32.85 30.51
CA SER A 141 -3.70 -33.23 30.90
C SER A 141 -3.61 -34.26 32.03
N GLY A 142 -4.27 -33.97 33.16
CA GLY A 142 -4.26 -34.82 34.37
C GLY A 142 -3.86 -34.06 35.65
N LYS A 143 -4.12 -34.65 36.81
CA LYS A 143 -3.73 -34.08 38.12
C LYS A 143 -2.20 -34.10 38.28
N PRO A 144 -1.57 -33.02 38.77
CA PRO A 144 -0.12 -32.91 38.83
C PRO A 144 0.47 -33.85 39.90
N SER A 145 1.18 -34.90 39.49
CA SER A 145 2.04 -35.70 40.35
C SER A 145 3.48 -35.21 40.20
N SER A 146 4.15 -34.88 41.30
CA SER A 146 5.54 -34.42 41.34
C SER A 146 6.48 -35.43 40.65
N GLY A 147 6.98 -35.09 39.46
CA GLY A 147 8.05 -35.84 38.80
C GLY A 147 7.69 -36.50 37.46
N ARG A 148 7.11 -35.76 36.51
CA ARG A 148 7.14 -36.16 35.09
C ARG A 148 7.53 -34.98 34.20
N GLU A 149 8.73 -35.06 33.65
CA GLU A 149 9.14 -34.30 32.47
C GLU A 149 9.43 -35.29 31.34
N TRP A 150 8.55 -35.30 30.33
CA TRP A 150 8.84 -35.49 28.90
C TRP A 150 7.76 -34.74 28.12
#